data_AF-A0A2E7VXG4-F1
#
_entry.id   AF-A0A2E7VXG4-F1
#
_cell.length_a   1.000
_cell.length_b   1.000
_cell.length_c   1.000
_cell.angle_alpha   90.00
_cell.angle_beta   90.00
_cell.angle_gamma   90.00
#
_symmetry.space_group_name_H-M   'P 1'
#
loop_
_entity.id
_entity.type
_entity.pdbx_description
1 polymer ?
#
loop_
_entity_poly.entity_id
_entity_poly.type
_entity_poly.pdbx_seq_one_letter_code
_entity_poly.pdbx_strand_id
1 'polypeptide(L)'
;MFQYFFHPAFCFVLFNLIFGLWHLPNIYDLSVSFEQFHALEHSMFITGAIFMWWPLVNQSKIFPSIHYGLKLVYLFLLSIAQIIVFGIITYAPHNIYTHYENTTIVFNLSPLEDQQLGGIIMKVGTALILMGMFIYYYFKWYLSEK
;
A
#
# COMPACT_ATOMS: atom_id res chain seq x y z
N MET A 1 12.38 -11.99 19.70
CA MET A 1 12.77 -11.20 18.50
C MET A 1 11.75 -11.33 17.37
N PHE A 2 11.41 -12.54 16.91
CA PHE A 2 10.41 -12.75 15.85
C PHE A 2 9.03 -12.11 16.13
N GLN A 3 8.51 -12.21 17.35
CA GLN A 3 7.22 -11.58 17.72
C GLN A 3 7.19 -10.06 17.56
N TYR A 4 8.33 -9.36 17.71
CA TYR A 4 8.38 -7.91 17.56
C TYR A 4 8.31 -7.50 16.09
N PHE A 5 9.08 -8.17 15.23
CA PHE A 5 9.13 -7.90 13.80
C PHE A 5 7.83 -8.25 13.08
N PHE A 6 7.05 -9.19 13.60
CA PHE A 6 5.77 -9.60 13.02
C PHE A 6 4.57 -9.16 13.85
N HIS A 7 4.77 -8.22 14.79
CA HIS A 7 3.67 -7.62 15.53
C HIS A 7 2.81 -6.78 14.57
N PRO A 8 1.47 -6.88 14.59
CA PRO A 8 0.60 -6.20 13.64
C PRO A 8 0.88 -4.71 13.53
N ALA A 9 1.01 -4.01 14.66
CA ALA A 9 1.28 -2.57 14.66
C ALA A 9 2.63 -2.22 13.98
N PHE A 10 3.66 -3.04 14.17
CA PHE A 10 4.95 -2.82 13.53
C PHE A 10 4.85 -3.04 12.02
N CYS A 11 4.25 -4.16 11.59
CA CYS A 11 4.01 -4.45 10.18
C CYS A 11 3.23 -3.34 9.46
N PHE A 12 2.18 -2.84 10.13
CA PHE A 12 1.36 -1.74 9.66
C PHE A 12 2.18 -0.46 9.43
N VAL A 13 2.93 -0.05 10.45
CA VAL A 13 3.73 1.19 10.39
C VAL A 13 4.82 1.04 9.34
N LEU A 14 5.55 -0.08 9.35
CA LEU A 14 6.63 -0.35 8.40
C LEU A 14 6.14 -0.24 6.95
N PHE A 15 5.04 -0.90 6.61
CA PHE A 15 4.50 -0.87 5.26
C PHE A 15 4.05 0.53 4.84
N ASN A 16 3.32 1.26 5.70
CA ASN A 16 2.86 2.60 5.37
C ASN A 16 4.02 3.62 5.26
N LEU A 17 5.09 3.45 6.05
CA LEU A 17 6.29 4.27 5.92
C LEU A 17 7.02 3.99 4.61
N ILE A 18 7.23 2.72 4.25
CA ILE A 18 7.82 2.34 2.96
C ILE A 18 6.97 2.90 1.82
N PHE A 19 5.65 2.68 1.88
CA PHE A 19 4.71 3.17 0.88
C PHE A 19 4.77 4.69 0.74
N GLY A 20 4.67 5.44 1.83
CA GLY A 20 4.74 6.90 1.79
C GLY A 20 6.08 7.44 1.30
N LEU A 21 7.19 6.84 1.73
CA LEU A 21 8.55 7.26 1.37
C LEU A 21 8.77 7.30 -0.15
N TRP A 22 8.39 6.23 -0.84
CA TRP A 22 8.59 6.09 -2.28
C TRP A 22 7.67 6.97 -3.13
N HIS A 23 6.65 7.57 -2.52
CA HIS A 23 5.76 8.53 -3.20
C HIS A 23 6.14 10.00 -2.94
N LEU A 24 7.20 10.27 -2.18
CA LEU A 24 7.73 11.62 -2.08
C LEU A 24 8.33 12.02 -3.44
N PRO A 25 8.04 13.23 -3.97
CA PRO A 25 8.48 13.67 -5.29
C PRO A 25 9.93 13.36 -5.64
N ASN A 26 10.86 13.81 -4.80
CA ASN A 26 12.29 13.64 -5.03
C ASN A 26 12.75 12.17 -4.98
N ILE A 27 12.07 11.33 -4.20
CA ILE A 27 12.42 9.91 -4.05
C ILE A 27 11.86 9.11 -5.24
N TYR A 28 10.63 9.43 -5.64
CA TYR A 28 10.00 8.87 -6.84
C TYR A 28 10.82 9.20 -8.10
N ASP A 29 11.14 10.48 -8.32
CA ASP A 29 11.91 10.90 -9.50
C ASP A 29 13.29 10.22 -9.53
N LEU A 30 13.90 9.98 -8.36
CA LEU A 30 15.14 9.22 -8.26
C LEU A 30 14.95 7.73 -8.60
N SER A 31 13.84 7.12 -8.15
CA SER A 31 13.54 5.71 -8.40
C SER A 31 13.39 5.43 -9.89
N VAL A 32 12.69 6.30 -10.61
CA VAL A 32 12.45 6.14 -12.06
C VAL A 32 13.64 6.56 -12.93
N SER A 33 14.57 7.36 -12.39
CA SER A 33 15.77 7.79 -13.11
C SER A 33 16.92 6.78 -13.06
N PHE A 34 16.97 5.92 -12.04
CA PHE A 34 18.07 4.98 -11.83
C PHE A 34 17.57 3.55 -11.61
N GLU A 35 17.96 2.63 -12.49
CA GLU A 35 17.51 1.23 -12.46
C GLU A 35 17.75 0.53 -11.11
N GLN A 36 18.91 0.74 -10.48
CA GLN A 36 19.21 0.13 -9.19
C GLN A 36 18.32 0.68 -8.07
N PHE A 37 17.96 1.97 -8.17
CA PHE A 37 17.09 2.62 -7.20
C PHE A 37 15.63 2.18 -7.38
N HIS A 38 15.21 1.97 -8.64
CA HIS A 38 13.95 1.31 -8.98
C HIS A 38 13.87 -0.12 -8.43
N ALA A 39 14.94 -0.91 -8.59
CA ALA A 39 14.99 -2.28 -8.07
C ALA A 39 14.91 -2.31 -6.53
N LEU A 40 15.54 -1.34 -5.87
CA LEU A 40 15.44 -1.16 -4.42
C LEU A 40 14.01 -0.83 -3.98
N GLU A 41 13.33 0.07 -4.69
CA GLU A 41 11.91 0.39 -4.47
C GLU A 41 11.04 -0.86 -4.49
N HIS A 42 11.11 -1.65 -5.58
CA HIS A 42 10.34 -2.89 -5.70
C HIS A 42 10.69 -3.89 -4.60
N SER A 43 11.98 -4.02 -4.25
CA SER A 43 12.42 -4.91 -3.18
C SER A 43 11.84 -4.49 -1.82
N MET A 44 11.77 -3.18 -1.55
CA MET A 44 11.16 -2.64 -0.34
C MET A 44 9.64 -2.81 -0.34
N PHE A 45 8.96 -2.64 -1.47
CA PHE A 45 7.53 -2.91 -1.58
C PHE A 45 7.19 -4.38 -1.36
N ILE A 46 7.91 -5.30 -1.98
CA ILE A 46 7.72 -6.75 -1.78
C ILE A 46 7.95 -7.10 -0.31
N THR A 47 9.05 -6.62 0.27
CA THR A 47 9.37 -6.86 1.68
C THR A 47 8.28 -6.29 2.59
N GLY A 48 7.92 -5.02 2.41
CA GLY A 48 6.85 -4.37 3.17
C GLY A 48 5.52 -5.09 3.05
N ALA A 49 5.17 -5.58 1.85
CA ALA A 49 3.95 -6.34 1.61
C ALA A 49 3.94 -7.67 2.37
N ILE A 50 5.07 -8.40 2.42
CA ILE A 50 5.19 -9.63 3.22
C ILE A 50 4.90 -9.32 4.68
N PHE A 51 5.49 -8.27 5.25
CA PHE A 51 5.24 -7.87 6.63
C PHE A 51 3.79 -7.47 6.84
N MET A 52 3.23 -6.64 5.95
CA MET A 52 1.84 -6.15 6.05
C MET A 52 0.83 -7.31 6.04
N TRP A 53 1.02 -8.29 5.16
CA TRP A 53 0.09 -9.42 5.01
C TRP A 53 0.27 -10.48 6.09
N TRP A 54 1.45 -10.60 6.68
CA TRP A 54 1.77 -11.66 7.65
C TRP A 54 0.75 -11.79 8.80
N PRO A 55 0.38 -10.71 9.54
CA PRO A 55 -0.61 -10.80 10.62
C PRO A 55 -1.97 -11.36 10.17
N LEU A 56 -2.32 -11.19 8.90
CA LEU A 56 -3.63 -11.56 8.33
C LEU A 56 -3.68 -13.02 7.88
N VAL A 57 -2.65 -13.49 7.15
CA VAL A 57 -2.74 -14.76 6.40
C VAL A 57 -1.84 -15.89 6.92
N ASN A 58 -0.91 -15.63 7.84
CA ASN A 58 -0.01 -16.66 8.33
C ASN A 58 -0.74 -17.84 9.03
N GLN A 59 -0.24 -19.06 8.82
CA GLN A 59 -0.79 -20.31 9.37
C GLN A 59 0.09 -20.94 10.46
N SER A 60 1.09 -20.21 10.97
CA SER A 60 1.98 -20.71 12.01
C SER A 60 1.22 -21.09 13.27
N LYS A 61 1.49 -22.30 13.77
CA LYS A 61 0.97 -22.78 15.06
C LYS A 61 1.68 -22.12 16.25
N ILE A 62 2.91 -21.64 16.04
CA ILE A 62 3.76 -21.04 17.09
C ILE A 62 3.46 -19.54 17.21
N PHE A 63 3.16 -18.87 16.10
CA PHE A 63 2.75 -17.47 16.05
C PHE A 63 1.43 -17.38 15.30
N PRO A 64 0.29 -17.66 15.95
CA PRO A 64 -1.00 -17.67 15.27
C PRO A 64 -1.35 -16.28 14.74
N SER A 65 -2.10 -16.26 13.65
CA SER A 65 -2.70 -15.05 13.10
C SER A 65 -3.65 -14.41 14.12
N ILE A 66 -3.80 -13.08 14.04
CA ILE A 66 -4.65 -12.32 14.97
C ILE A 66 -6.12 -12.72 14.85
N HIS A 67 -6.89 -12.48 15.92
CA HIS A 67 -8.34 -12.72 15.94
C HIS A 67 -9.06 -12.00 14.78
N TYR A 68 -10.13 -12.59 14.24
CA TYR A 68 -10.80 -12.05 13.05
C TYR A 68 -11.27 -10.60 13.22
N GLY A 69 -11.80 -10.23 14.40
CA GLY A 69 -12.17 -8.84 14.68
C GLY A 69 -10.99 -7.86 14.58
N LEU A 70 -9.80 -8.25 15.02
CA LEU A 70 -8.59 -7.43 14.87
C LEU A 70 -8.13 -7.36 13.40
N LYS A 71 -8.34 -8.41 12.59
CA LYS A 71 -8.09 -8.35 11.13
C LYS A 71 -8.96 -7.29 10.45
N LEU A 72 -10.22 -7.19 10.84
CA LEU A 72 -11.14 -6.18 10.32
C LEU A 72 -10.65 -4.76 10.64
N VAL A 73 -10.30 -4.50 11.91
CA VAL A 73 -9.72 -3.22 12.34
C VAL A 73 -8.44 -2.91 11.56
N TYR A 74 -7.55 -3.89 11.43
CA TYR A 74 -6.29 -3.75 10.72
C TYR A 74 -6.48 -3.39 9.23
N LEU A 75 -7.36 -4.09 8.52
CA LEU A 75 -7.69 -3.84 7.12
C LEU A 75 -8.35 -2.47 6.92
N PHE A 76 -9.24 -2.08 7.83
CA PHE A 76 -9.87 -0.76 7.81
C PHE A 76 -8.84 0.36 7.99
N LEU A 77 -7.96 0.24 8.97
CA LEU A 77 -6.89 1.21 9.20
C LEU A 77 -5.92 1.28 8.01
N LEU A 78 -5.61 0.15 7.36
CA LEU A 78 -4.75 0.14 6.17
C LEU A 78 -5.38 0.97 5.05
N SER A 79 -6.69 0.82 4.84
CA SER A 79 -7.42 1.58 3.83
C SER A 79 -7.40 3.09 4.08
N ILE A 80 -7.37 3.52 5.36
CA ILE A 80 -7.32 4.93 5.76
C ILE A 80 -5.91 5.49 5.67
N ALA A 81 -4.89 4.80 6.20
CA ALA A 81 -3.53 5.34 6.31
C ALA A 81 -2.95 5.78 4.96
N GLN A 82 -3.26 5.03 3.90
CA GLN A 82 -2.77 5.32 2.56
C GLN A 82 -3.51 6.49 1.88
N ILE A 83 -4.66 6.94 2.39
CA ILE A 83 -5.45 8.04 1.80
C ILE A 83 -4.63 9.32 1.67
N ILE A 84 -3.70 9.57 2.59
CA ILE A 84 -2.86 10.77 2.55
C ILE A 84 -2.06 10.82 1.25
N VAL A 85 -1.37 9.71 0.90
CA VAL A 85 -0.58 9.61 -0.34
C VAL A 85 -1.48 9.72 -1.56
N PHE A 86 -2.57 8.95 -1.60
CA PHE A 86 -3.51 8.97 -2.73
C PHE A 86 -4.12 10.35 -2.94
N GLY A 87 -4.54 11.01 -1.86
CA GLY A 87 -5.15 12.32 -1.91
C GLY A 87 -4.20 13.39 -2.46
N ILE A 88 -2.93 13.36 -2.03
CA ILE A 88 -1.91 14.28 -2.53
C ILE A 88 -1.71 14.10 -4.03
N ILE A 89 -1.58 12.86 -4.52
CA ILE A 89 -1.29 12.57 -5.93
C ILE A 89 -2.51 12.87 -6.82
N THR A 90 -3.69 12.35 -6.44
CA THR A 90 -4.93 12.44 -7.23
C THR A 90 -5.50 13.85 -7.28
N TYR A 91 -5.35 14.63 -6.20
CA TYR A 91 -5.87 16.00 -6.14
C TYR A 91 -4.78 17.07 -6.28
N ALA A 92 -3.59 16.70 -6.75
CA ALA A 92 -2.53 17.66 -7.01
C ALA A 92 -3.00 18.73 -8.03
N PRO A 93 -2.77 20.03 -7.78
CA PRO A 93 -3.16 21.09 -8.73
C PRO A 93 -2.14 21.29 -9.86
N HIS A 94 -0.95 20.70 -9.73
CA HIS A 94 0.11 20.69 -10.73
C HIS A 94 0.84 19.35 -10.67
N ASN A 95 1.57 19.00 -11.73
CA ASN A 95 2.39 17.80 -11.76
C ASN A 95 3.47 17.88 -10.66
N ILE A 96 3.56 16.86 -9.81
CA ILE A 96 4.54 16.82 -8.71
C ILE A 96 5.71 15.88 -9.01
N TYR A 97 5.61 15.07 -10.07
CA TYR A 97 6.66 14.15 -10.50
C TYR A 97 7.23 14.60 -11.84
N THR A 98 8.46 15.11 -11.85
CA THR A 98 9.07 15.68 -13.07
C THR A 98 9.24 14.64 -14.17
N HIS A 99 9.33 13.36 -13.82
CA HIS A 99 9.39 12.27 -14.79
C HIS A 99 8.24 12.26 -15.80
N TYR A 100 7.02 12.64 -15.39
CA TYR A 100 5.85 12.64 -16.28
C TYR A 100 5.92 13.71 -17.36
N GLU A 101 6.73 14.76 -17.21
CA GLU A 101 6.80 15.84 -18.20
C GLU A 101 7.28 15.36 -19.59
N ASN A 102 8.00 14.24 -19.63
CA ASN A 102 8.64 13.74 -20.85
C ASN A 102 8.10 12.39 -21.35
N THR A 103 7.08 11.80 -20.70
CA THR A 103 6.71 10.39 -20.91
C THR A 103 5.24 10.11 -21.23
N THR A 104 4.32 11.07 -21.13
CA THR A 104 2.85 10.84 -21.31
C THR A 104 2.36 10.67 -22.75
N ILE A 105 3.27 10.45 -23.70
CA ILE A 105 2.99 10.47 -25.15
C ILE A 105 2.03 9.35 -25.58
N VAL A 106 1.97 8.24 -24.83
CA VAL A 106 1.26 7.02 -25.24
C VAL A 106 -0.28 7.16 -25.21
N PHE A 107 -0.82 7.93 -24.26
CA PHE A 107 -2.27 8.07 -24.06
C PHE A 107 -2.81 9.47 -24.38
N ASN A 108 -1.96 10.36 -24.89
CA ASN A 108 -2.29 11.76 -25.16
C ASN A 108 -2.89 12.49 -23.93
N LEU A 109 -2.44 12.09 -22.73
CA LEU A 109 -2.77 12.74 -21.47
C LEU A 109 -1.71 13.81 -21.18
N SER A 110 -2.13 14.88 -20.50
CA SER A 110 -1.16 15.78 -19.88
C SER A 110 -0.40 15.06 -18.74
N PRO A 111 0.83 15.49 -18.40
CA PRO A 111 1.57 14.97 -17.24
C PRO A 111 0.76 14.94 -15.94
N LEU A 112 -0.04 15.98 -15.72
CA LEU A 112 -0.93 16.08 -14.56
C LEU A 112 -2.02 15.00 -14.60
N GLU A 113 -2.71 14.84 -15.72
CA GLU A 113 -3.79 13.85 -15.85
C GLU A 113 -3.27 12.42 -15.69
N ASP A 114 -2.10 12.09 -16.24
CA ASP A 114 -1.50 10.76 -16.12
C ASP A 114 -1.10 10.45 -14.66
N GLN A 115 -0.47 11.39 -13.96
CA GLN A 115 -0.17 11.25 -12.54
C GLN A 115 -1.46 11.06 -11.71
N GLN A 116 -2.48 11.90 -11.93
CA GLN A 116 -3.73 11.84 -11.17
C GLN A 116 -4.45 10.51 -11.42
N LEU A 117 -4.46 10.03 -12.67
CA LEU A 117 -4.98 8.73 -13.05
C LEU A 117 -4.21 7.60 -12.35
N GLY A 118 -2.89 7.69 -12.27
CA GLY A 118 -2.05 6.78 -11.49
C GLY A 118 -2.51 6.69 -10.03
N GLY A 119 -2.69 7.84 -9.37
CA GLY A 119 -3.21 7.89 -7.99
C GLY A 119 -4.60 7.26 -7.84
N ILE A 120 -5.50 7.48 -8.81
CA ILE A 120 -6.84 6.87 -8.83
C ILE A 120 -6.75 5.35 -8.96
N ILE A 121 -5.97 4.85 -9.92
CA ILE A 121 -5.78 3.42 -10.18
C ILE A 121 -5.24 2.75 -8.92
N MET A 122 -4.22 3.34 -8.28
CA MET A 122 -3.67 2.80 -7.06
C MET A 122 -4.71 2.76 -5.93
N LYS A 123 -5.46 3.84 -5.68
CA LYS A 123 -6.45 3.86 -4.61
C LYS A 123 -7.56 2.84 -4.85
N VAL A 124 -8.13 2.82 -6.05
CA VAL A 124 -9.25 1.94 -6.39
C VAL A 124 -8.81 0.48 -6.38
N GLY A 125 -7.66 0.16 -7.00
CA GLY A 125 -7.10 -1.18 -7.03
C GLY A 125 -6.85 -1.73 -5.63
N THR A 126 -6.19 -0.96 -4.77
CA THR A 126 -5.96 -1.37 -3.37
C THR A 126 -7.29 -1.47 -2.59
N ALA A 127 -8.22 -0.54 -2.78
CA ALA A 127 -9.50 -0.57 -2.09
C ALA A 127 -10.31 -1.83 -2.40
N LEU A 128 -10.33 -2.28 -3.66
CA LEU A 128 -11.02 -3.52 -4.05
C LEU A 128 -10.43 -4.76 -3.37
N ILE A 129 -9.09 -4.86 -3.32
CA ILE A 129 -8.39 -5.97 -2.66
C ILE A 129 -8.68 -5.97 -1.15
N LEU A 130 -8.52 -4.82 -0.48
CA LEU A 130 -8.75 -4.72 0.96
C LEU A 130 -10.23 -4.95 1.31
N MET A 131 -11.16 -4.45 0.50
CA MET A 131 -12.59 -4.68 0.68
C MET A 131 -12.94 -6.17 0.55
N GLY A 132 -12.41 -6.87 -0.46
CA GLY A 132 -12.61 -8.30 -0.62
C GLY A 132 -12.11 -9.10 0.59
N MET A 133 -10.92 -8.78 1.10
CA MET A 133 -10.37 -9.41 2.31
C MET A 133 -11.17 -9.06 3.57
N PHE A 134 -11.67 -7.83 3.68
CA PHE A 134 -12.51 -7.40 4.79
C PHE A 134 -13.81 -8.20 4.82
N ILE A 135 -14.51 -8.31 3.68
CA ILE A 135 -15.74 -9.10 3.53
C ILE A 135 -15.47 -10.57 3.90
N TYR A 136 -14.39 -11.15 3.38
CA TYR A 136 -14.00 -12.52 3.69
C TYR A 136 -13.82 -12.74 5.20
N TYR A 137 -13.02 -11.92 5.88
CA TYR A 137 -12.80 -12.08 7.31
C TYR A 137 -14.02 -11.70 8.16
N TYR A 138 -14.89 -10.83 7.66
CA TYR A 138 -16.14 -10.50 8.34
C TYR A 138 -17.04 -11.73 8.45
N PHE A 139 -17.21 -12.49 7.37
CA PHE A 139 -17.98 -13.73 7.42
C PHE A 139 -17.30 -14.80 8.30
N LYS A 140 -15.97 -14.90 8.27
CA LYS A 140 -15.23 -15.80 9.17
C LYS A 140 -15.41 -15.45 10.64
N TRP A 141 -15.40 -14.16 10.96
CA TRP A 141 -15.68 -13.65 12.30
C TRP A 141 -17.11 -13.98 12.73
N TYR A 142 -18.10 -13.62 11.92
CA TYR A 142 -19.52 -13.85 12.19
C TYR A 142 -19.85 -15.33 12.44
N LEU A 143 -19.25 -16.23 11.66
CA LEU A 143 -19.45 -17.68 11.84
C LEU A 143 -18.73 -18.25 13.06
N SER A 144 -17.70 -17.56 13.59
CA SER A 144 -16.98 -18.01 14.78
C SER A 144 -17.63 -17.59 16.10
N GLU A 145 -18.55 -16.62 16.06
CA GLU A 145 -19.31 -16.16 17.24
C GLU A 145 -20.67 -16.86 17.39
N LYS A 146 -21.02 -17.74 16.46
CA LYS A 146 -22.19 -18.63 16.54
C LYS A 146 -21.79 -19.99 17.07
#